data_AF-A0A7C6L6Z3-F1
#
_entry.id   AF-A0A7C6L6Z3-F1
#
_cell.length_a   1.000
_cell.length_b   1.000
_cell.length_c   1.000
_cell.angle_alpha   90.00
_cell.angle_beta   90.00
_cell.angle_gamma   90.00
#
_symmetry.space_group_name_H-M   'P 1'
#
loop_
_entity.id
_entity.type
_entity.pdbx_description
1 polymer ?
#
loop_
_entity_poly.entity_id
_entity_poly.type
_entity_poly.pdbx_seq_one_letter_code
_entity_poly.pdbx_strand_id
1 'polypeptide(L)' 'LSFLPSGQYEMTLFRDGTNAHHKGTDYRKETRSVTSGETVQLHLAPGGGFAAKLQKKI' A
#
# COMPACT_ATOMS: atom_id res chain seq x y z
N LEU A 1 -11.33 -2.78 2.24
CA LEU A 1 -10.74 -4.13 2.13
C LEU A 1 -11.80 -5.21 2.37
N SER A 2 -12.99 -5.04 1.80
CA SER A 2 -14.15 -5.94 2.00
C SER A 2 -14.01 -7.29 1.29
N PHE A 3 -13.06 -7.41 0.36
CA PHE A 3 -12.74 -8.66 -0.33
C PHE A 3 -11.87 -9.62 0.52
N LEU A 4 -11.31 -9.16 1.64
CA LEU A 4 -10.49 -9.99 2.50
C LEU A 4 -11.35 -10.79 3.47
N PRO A 5 -11.04 -12.09 3.72
CA PRO A 5 -11.65 -12.84 4.82
C PRO A 5 -11.49 -12.14 6.17
N SER A 6 -12.34 -12.45 7.15
CA SER A 6 -12.23 -11.88 8.49
C SER A 6 -10.85 -12.17 9.11
N GLY A 7 -10.19 -11.13 9.62
CA GLY A 7 -8.89 -11.24 10.26
C GLY A 7 -8.10 -9.94 10.24
N GLN A 8 -6.91 -9.99 10.85
CA GLN A 8 -5.92 -8.93 10.77
C GLN A 8 -4.91 -9.23 9.66
N TYR A 9 -4.52 -8.17 8.96
CA TYR A 9 -3.60 -8.22 7.85
C TYR A 9 -2.51 -7.18 8.04
N GLU A 10 -1.33 -7.49 7.57
CA GLU A 10 -0.26 -6.53 7.36
C GLU A 10 -0.28 -6.11 5.90
N MET A 11 -0.51 -4.83 5.67
CA MET A 11 -0.48 -4.22 4.34
C MET A 11 0.86 -3.50 4.15
N THR A 12 1.62 -3.94 3.17
CA THR A 12 2.81 -3.23 2.67
C THR A 12 2.44 -2.49 1.41
N LEU A 13 2.44 -1.17 1.45
CA LEU A 13 2.23 -0.30 0.30
C LEU A 13 3.57 0.10 -0.31
N PHE A 14 3.66 -0.01 -1.63
CA PHE A 14 4.73 0.51 -2.46
C PHE A 14 4.13 1.63 -3.31
N ARG A 15 4.66 2.84 -3.14
CA ARG A 15 4.25 4.02 -3.90
C ARG A 15 5.46 4.69 -4.51
N ASP A 16 5.29 5.21 -5.71
CA ASP A 16 6.30 6.03 -6.36
C ASP A 16 6.56 7.28 -5.51
N GLY A 17 7.82 7.54 -5.18
CA GLY A 17 8.20 8.76 -4.48
C GLY A 17 7.94 9.99 -5.36
N THR A 18 7.72 11.15 -4.74
CA THR A 18 7.56 12.43 -5.42
C THR A 18 8.74 12.79 -6.35
N ASN A 19 9.92 12.19 -6.11
CA ASN A 19 11.13 12.35 -6.92
C ASN A 19 11.43 11.16 -7.84
N ALA A 20 10.49 10.21 -8.02
CA ALA A 20 10.66 9.07 -8.93
C ALA A 20 10.92 9.52 -10.40
N HIS A 21 10.58 10.77 -10.73
CA HIS A 21 10.90 11.40 -12.01
C HIS A 21 12.42 11.64 -12.22
N HIS A 22 13.22 11.77 -11.14
CA HIS A 22 14.67 12.04 -11.21
C HIS A 22 15.57 10.86 -10.80
N LYS A 23 15.09 9.95 -9.94
CA LYS A 23 15.77 8.69 -9.59
C LYS A 23 14.74 7.58 -9.40
N GLY A 24 14.73 6.59 -10.30
CA GLY A 24 13.83 5.44 -10.25
C GLY A 24 14.02 4.49 -9.05
N THR A 25 14.95 4.79 -8.14
CA THR A 25 15.17 4.04 -6.89
C THR A 25 14.41 4.59 -5.69
N ASP A 26 13.77 5.76 -5.79
CA ASP A 26 13.06 6.38 -4.67
C ASP A 26 11.59 5.93 -4.64
N TYR A 27 11.37 4.67 -4.24
CA TYR A 27 10.05 4.14 -3.92
C TYR A 27 9.85 4.17 -2.40
N ARG A 28 8.67 4.60 -1.94
CA ARG A 28 8.32 4.54 -0.52
C ARG A 28 7.62 3.22 -0.24
N LYS A 29 8.22 2.43 0.66
CA LYS A 29 7.60 1.25 1.25
C LYS A 29 7.03 1.63 2.61
N GLU A 30 5.72 1.47 2.78
CA GLU A 30 5.04 1.70 4.06
C GLU A 30 4.34 0.42 4.50
N THR A 31 4.60 -0.03 5.72
CA THR A 31 3.94 -1.20 6.30
C THR A 31 2.98 -0.74 7.39
N ARG A 32 1.75 -1.24 7.36
CA ARG A 32 0.72 -0.93 8.35
C ARG A 32 -0.17 -2.13 8.61
N SER A 33 -0.70 -2.23 9.83
CA SER A 33 -1.71 -3.24 10.15
C SER A 33 -3.08 -2.73 9.69
N VAL A 34 -3.84 -3.58 9.01
CA VAL A 34 -5.20 -3.30 8.53
C VAL A 34 -6.11 -4.47 8.86
N THR A 35 -7.39 -4.19 8.93
CA THR A 35 -8.43 -5.20 9.18
C THR A 35 -9.25 -5.46 7.92
N SER A 36 -9.85 -6.65 7.85
CA SER A 36 -10.85 -6.93 6.82
C SER A 36 -12.00 -5.93 6.89
N GLY A 37 -12.43 -5.44 5.73
CA GLY A 37 -13.45 -4.39 5.62
C GLY A 37 -12.92 -2.95 5.73
N GLU A 38 -11.70 -2.73 6.23
CA GLU A 38 -11.16 -1.37 6.44
C GLU A 38 -11.01 -0.59 5.14
N THR A 39 -11.37 0.70 5.15
CA THR A 39 -11.18 1.59 4.00
C THR A 39 -9.84 2.29 4.12
N VAL A 40 -9.03 2.17 3.06
CA VAL A 40 -7.68 2.72 3.02
C VAL A 40 -7.65 3.88 2.04
N GLN A 41 -7.35 5.08 2.52
CA GLN A 41 -7.07 6.22 1.65
C GLN A 41 -5.62 6.16 1.17
N LEU A 42 -5.44 6.14 -0.15
CA LEU A 42 -4.13 6.17 -0.82
C LEU A 42 -4.06 7.42 -1.67
N HIS A 43 -3.03 8.22 -1.45
CA HIS A 43 -2.75 9.38 -2.28
C HIS A 43 -1.78 8.97 -3.40
N LEU A 44 -2.24 9.01 -4.64
CA LEU A 44 -1.46 8.67 -5.83
C LEU A 44 -0.95 9.94 -6.50
N ALA A 45 0.30 9.90 -6.97
CA ALA A 45 0.84 10.95 -7.81
C ALA A 45 0.16 10.93 -9.21
N PRO A 46 0.04 12.07 -9.90
CA PRO A 46 -0.54 12.14 -11.24
C PRO A 46 0.23 11.23 -12.23
N GLY A 47 -0.46 10.26 -12.82
CA GLY A 47 0.15 9.30 -13.77
C GLY A 47 1.02 8.21 -13.14
N GLY A 48 1.14 8.16 -11.81
CA GLY A 48 1.86 7.12 -11.08
C GLY A 48 0.99 5.91 -10.73
N GLY A 49 1.60 4.92 -10.08
CA GLY A 49 0.92 3.72 -9.60
C GLY A 49 1.11 3.49 -8.11
N PHE A 50 0.38 2.50 -7.59
CA PHE A 50 0.70 1.88 -6.30
C PHE A 50 0.60 0.37 -6.42
N ALA A 51 1.39 -0.32 -5.60
CA ALA A 51 1.23 -1.75 -5.38
C ALA A 51 1.06 -1.99 -3.88
N ALA A 52 0.14 -2.86 -3.49
CA ALA A 52 -0.07 -3.23 -2.10
C ALA A 52 0.04 -4.74 -1.93
N LYS A 53 0.85 -5.18 -0.97
CA LYS A 53 0.94 -6.58 -0.55
C LYS A 53 0.19 -6.74 0.78
N LEU A 54 -0.80 -7.62 0.81
CA LEU A 54 -1.57 -7.95 2.01
C LEU A 54 -1.16 -9.33 2.50
N GLN A 55 -0.70 -9.43 3.74
CA GLN A 55 -0.34 -10.69 4.39
C GLN A 55 -1.19 -10.88 5.64
N LYS A 56 -1.88 -12.01 5.78
CA LYS A 56 -2.64 -12.30 6.99
C LYS A 56 -1.66 -12.42 8.17
N LYS A 57 -1.90 -11.70 9.27
CA LYS A 57 -1.19 -11.94 10.52
C LYS A 57 -1.70 -13.27 11.09
N ILE A 58 -0.78 -14.21 11.27
CA ILE A 58 -1.03 -15.54 11.86
C ILE A 58 -1.10 -15.38 13.37
#